data_AF-A0A8T3W5Y6-F1
#
_entry.id   AF-A0A8T3W5Y6-F1
#
_cell.length_a   1.000
_cell.length_b   1.000
_cell.length_c   1.000
_cell.angle_alpha   90.00
_cell.angle_beta   90.00
_cell.angle_gamma   90.00
#
_symmetry.space_group_name_H-M   'P 1'
#
loop_
_entity.id
_entity.type
_entity.pdbx_description
1 polymer ?
#
loop_
_entity_poly.entity_id
_entity_poly.type
_entity_poly.pdbx_seq_one_letter_code
_entity_poly.pdbx_strand_id
1 'polypeptide(L)'
;MALTPKINIKLTEYQKGIADNLEARIDRCIKMFFDGGDDSVVKVDILDFSRDYGDSFPKIRDEISRKYDEAGWNVNYKYRNENDKFPAFVELSQKK
;
A
#
# COMPACT_ATOMS: atom_id res chain seq x y z
N MET A 1 26.84 15.27 1.44
CA MET A 1 25.48 15.74 1.84
C MET A 1 24.49 15.12 0.88
N ALA A 2 23.80 14.04 1.28
CA ALA A 2 22.81 13.40 0.44
C ALA A 2 21.51 14.21 0.49
N LEU A 3 21.11 14.78 -0.65
CA LEU A 3 19.80 15.38 -0.86
C LEU A 3 18.77 14.24 -0.83
N THR A 4 18.24 13.93 0.36
CA THR A 4 17.05 13.08 0.45
C THR A 4 15.89 13.84 -0.20
N PRO A 5 15.29 13.33 -1.29
CA PRO A 5 14.13 13.98 -1.85
C PRO A 5 13.02 13.93 -0.79
N LYS A 6 12.71 15.09 -0.19
CA LYS A 6 11.46 15.26 0.55
C LYS A 6 10.34 15.13 -0.46
N ILE A 7 9.89 13.90 -0.67
CA ILE A 7 8.63 13.60 -1.35
C ILE A 7 7.54 14.27 -0.51
N ASN A 8 7.21 15.49 -0.91
CA ASN A 8 6.25 16.36 -0.24
C ASN A 8 4.90 16.18 -0.93
N ILE A 9 4.36 14.96 -0.89
CA ILE A 9 2.99 14.74 -1.31
C ILE A 9 2.14 15.42 -0.25
N LYS A 10 1.55 16.58 -0.59
CA LYS A 10 0.52 17.21 0.24
C LYS A 10 -0.73 16.33 0.18
N LEU A 11 -0.73 15.25 0.95
CA LEU A 11 -1.97 14.59 1.32
C LEU A 11 -2.77 15.58 2.15
N THR A 12 -4.00 15.84 1.74
CA THR A 12 -4.97 16.58 2.57
C THR A 12 -5.24 15.78 3.85
N GLU A 13 -5.76 16.41 4.91
CA GLU A 13 -6.11 15.70 6.15
C GLU A 13 -7.05 14.51 5.89
N TYR A 14 -7.96 14.66 4.93
CA TYR A 14 -8.80 13.58 4.41
C TYR A 14 -7.97 12.42 3.85
N GLN A 15 -7.01 12.70 2.98
CA GLN A 15 -6.15 11.68 2.38
C GLN A 15 -5.23 11.00 3.40
N LYS A 16 -4.78 11.71 4.44
CA LYS A 16 -3.99 11.14 5.53
C LYS A 16 -4.79 10.14 6.35
N GLY A 17 -6.02 10.49 6.74
CA GLY A 17 -6.90 9.56 7.46
C GLY A 17 -7.20 8.29 6.65
N ILE A 18 -7.30 8.45 5.33
CA ILE A 18 -7.45 7.33 4.40
C ILE A 18 -6.17 6.49 4.34
N ALA A 19 -5.00 7.11 4.19
CA ALA A 19 -3.72 6.39 4.18
C ALA A 19 -3.50 5.60 5.49
N ASP A 20 -3.80 6.21 6.64
CA ASP A 20 -3.70 5.59 7.96
C ASP A 20 -4.63 4.38 8.10
N ASN A 21 -5.87 4.49 7.61
CA ASN A 21 -6.83 3.37 7.61
C ASN A 21 -6.38 2.23 6.67
N LEU A 22 -5.85 2.55 5.49
CA LEU A 22 -5.31 1.55 4.57
C LEU A 22 -4.10 0.84 5.18
N GLU A 23 -3.20 1.60 5.78
CA GLU A 23 -2.04 1.08 6.48
C GLU A 23 -2.44 0.14 7.61
N ALA A 24 -3.40 0.54 8.46
CA ALA A 24 -3.88 -0.31 9.54
C ALA A 24 -4.48 -1.63 9.02
N ARG A 25 -5.16 -1.61 7.86
CA ARG A 25 -5.66 -2.82 7.20
C ARG A 25 -4.51 -3.70 6.70
N ILE A 26 -3.51 -3.10 6.06
CA ILE A 26 -2.34 -3.80 5.56
C ILE A 26 -1.57 -4.44 6.73
N ASP A 27 -1.28 -3.68 7.78
CA ASP A 27 -0.56 -4.15 8.97
C ASP A 27 -1.31 -5.30 9.66
N ARG A 28 -2.64 -5.18 9.76
CA ARG A 28 -3.49 -6.28 10.27
C ARG A 28 -3.38 -7.52 9.40
N CYS A 29 -3.43 -7.38 8.07
CA CYS A 29 -3.25 -8.51 7.15
C CYS A 29 -1.86 -9.13 7.28
N ILE A 30 -0.80 -8.32 7.30
CA ILE A 30 0.59 -8.77 7.52
C ILE A 30 0.67 -9.57 8.82
N LYS A 31 0.19 -9.02 9.92
CA LYS A 31 0.21 -9.70 11.22
C LYS A 31 -0.53 -11.04 11.18
N MET A 32 -1.71 -11.11 10.55
CA MET A 32 -2.46 -12.37 10.44
C MET A 32 -1.75 -13.41 9.55
N PHE A 33 -1.07 -12.98 8.49
CA PHE A 33 -0.36 -13.89 7.58
C PHE A 33 0.97 -14.38 8.17
N PHE A 34 1.77 -13.50 8.77
CA PHE A 34 3.07 -13.88 9.35
C PHE A 34 2.98 -14.61 10.68
N ASP A 35 1.87 -14.49 11.42
CA ASP A 35 1.61 -15.30 12.62
C ASP A 35 1.21 -16.74 12.25
N GLY A 36 0.80 -16.99 10.99
CA GLY A 36 0.24 -18.25 10.50
C GLY A 36 1.17 -19.17 9.68
N GLY A 37 2.27 -18.65 9.10
CA GLY A 37 3.32 -19.50 8.50
C GLY A 37 3.91 -19.00 7.18
N ASP A 38 5.25 -19.09 7.12
CA ASP A 38 6.23 -19.22 6.01
C ASP A 38 6.10 -18.46 4.67
N ASP A 39 4.98 -17.80 4.37
CA ASP A 39 4.84 -17.07 3.11
C ASP A 39 5.58 -15.74 3.18
N SER A 40 6.62 -15.60 2.34
CA SER A 40 7.39 -14.36 2.19
C SER A 40 6.59 -13.24 1.49
N VAL A 41 5.33 -13.49 1.12
CA VAL A 41 4.45 -12.59 0.36
C VAL A 41 3.07 -12.49 1.01
N VAL A 42 2.63 -11.27 1.32
CA VAL A 42 1.29 -10.96 1.82
C VAL A 42 0.47 -10.31 0.72
N LYS A 43 -0.79 -10.73 0.58
CA LYS A 43 -1.76 -10.14 -0.35
C LYS A 43 -2.83 -9.39 0.43
N VAL A 44 -2.97 -8.10 0.19
CA VAL A 44 -4.01 -7.28 0.83
C VAL A 44 -5.00 -6.82 -0.23
N ASP A 45 -6.29 -7.11 -0.01
CA ASP A 45 -7.38 -6.61 -0.85
C ASP A 45 -7.63 -5.13 -0.55
N ILE A 46 -7.47 -4.31 -1.59
CA ILE A 46 -7.61 -2.85 -1.56
C ILE A 46 -8.61 -2.37 -2.60
N LEU A 47 -9.39 -3.28 -3.21
CA LEU A 47 -10.31 -2.94 -4.29
C LEU A 47 -11.40 -1.99 -3.80
N ASP A 48 -11.99 -2.32 -2.65
CA ASP A 48 -13.00 -1.51 -1.96
C ASP A 48 -12.46 -0.10 -1.68
N PHE A 49 -11.22 -0.05 -1.19
CA PHE A 49 -10.51 1.19 -0.90
C PHE A 49 -10.25 2.04 -2.14
N SER A 50 -9.81 1.41 -3.23
CA SER A 50 -9.51 2.11 -4.47
C SER A 50 -10.79 2.64 -5.14
N ARG A 51 -11.92 1.97 -4.92
CA ARG A 51 -13.23 2.37 -5.44
C ARG A 51 -13.83 3.54 -4.66
N ASP A 52 -13.74 3.52 -3.34
CA ASP A 52 -14.21 4.62 -2.49
C ASP A 52 -13.36 5.89 -2.62
N TYR A 53 -12.06 5.73 -2.89
CA TYR A 53 -11.10 6.83 -2.87
C TYR A 53 -10.44 7.12 -4.22
N GLY A 54 -11.08 6.78 -5.34
CA GLY A 54 -10.52 6.78 -6.70
C GLY A 54 -9.54 7.92 -7.06
N ASP A 55 -9.90 9.18 -6.82
CA ASP A 55 -9.03 10.34 -7.12
C ASP A 55 -7.86 10.52 -6.13
N SER A 56 -8.04 10.07 -4.89
CA SER A 56 -7.02 10.17 -3.83
C SER A 56 -6.10 8.95 -3.79
N PHE A 57 -6.58 7.81 -4.30
CA PHE A 57 -5.92 6.53 -4.26
C PHE A 57 -4.49 6.57 -4.85
N PRO A 58 -4.19 7.22 -5.98
CA PRO A 58 -2.84 7.27 -6.52
C PRO A 58 -1.82 7.88 -5.56
N LYS A 59 -2.21 8.91 -4.81
CA LYS A 59 -1.32 9.56 -3.83
C LYS A 59 -1.13 8.71 -2.58
N ILE A 60 -2.20 8.08 -2.10
CA ILE A 60 -2.16 7.15 -0.97
C ILE A 60 -1.30 5.94 -1.31
N ARG A 61 -1.49 5.39 -2.51
CA ARG A 61 -0.70 4.29 -3.07
C ARG A 61 0.79 4.61 -3.06
N ASP A 62 1.15 5.81 -3.52
CA ASP A 62 2.55 6.26 -3.54
C ASP A 62 3.14 6.35 -2.13
N GLU A 63 2.37 6.86 -1.16
CA GLU A 63 2.81 6.96 0.23
C GLU A 63 2.97 5.60 0.91
N ILE A 64 2.00 4.68 0.73
CA ILE A 64 2.09 3.29 1.19
C ILE A 64 3.31 2.63 0.56
N SER A 65 3.47 2.73 -0.77
CA SER A 65 4.63 2.17 -1.46
C SER A 65 5.94 2.67 -0.91
N ARG A 66 6.07 3.98 -0.70
CA ARG A 66 7.28 4.57 -0.13
C ARG A 66 7.54 4.01 1.27
N LYS A 67 6.54 3.97 2.15
CA LYS A 67 6.70 3.53 3.53
C LYS A 67 7.14 2.07 3.62
N TYR A 68 6.52 1.19 2.85
CA TYR A 68 6.88 -0.23 2.82
C TYR A 68 8.21 -0.48 2.09
N ASP A 69 8.52 0.30 1.05
CA ASP A 69 9.84 0.27 0.40
C ASP A 69 10.96 0.67 1.37
N GLU A 70 10.77 1.75 2.14
CA GLU A 70 11.68 2.19 3.22
C GLU A 70 11.79 1.14 4.33
N ALA A 71 10.73 0.40 4.61
CA ALA A 71 10.73 -0.71 5.56
C ALA A 71 11.36 -2.01 4.99
N GLY A 72 11.86 -2.00 3.76
CA GLY A 72 12.52 -3.16 3.14
C GLY A 72 11.56 -4.16 2.49
N TRP A 73 10.35 -3.75 2.14
CA TRP A 73 9.37 -4.60 1.44
C TRP A 73 9.30 -4.22 -0.04
N ASN A 74 9.05 -5.20 -0.90
CA ASN A 74 8.63 -4.97 -2.27
C ASN A 74 7.10 -4.81 -2.29
N VAL A 75 6.64 -3.69 -2.85
CA VAL A 75 5.21 -3.38 -2.98
C VAL A 75 4.79 -3.53 -4.44
N ASN A 76 3.86 -4.44 -4.71
CA ASN A 76 3.41 -4.75 -6.06
C ASN A 76 1.89 -4.66 -6.14
N TYR A 77 1.36 -3.72 -6.94
CA TYR A 77 -0.09 -3.59 -7.11
C TYR A 77 -0.58 -4.45 -8.25
N LYS A 78 -1.54 -5.33 -7.94
CA LYS A 78 -2.17 -6.24 -8.91
C LYS A 78 -3.59 -5.81 -9.20
N TYR A 79 -3.93 -5.86 -10.48
CA TYR A 79 -5.27 -5.61 -10.99
C TYR A 79 -6.00 -6.95 -11.12
N ARG A 80 -7.32 -6.96 -10.87
CA ARG A 80 -8.14 -8.16 -11.07
C ARG A 80 -8.31 -8.46 -12.56
N ASN A 81 -8.51 -7.42 -13.34
CA ASN A 81 -8.66 -7.47 -14.79
C ASN A 81 -7.78 -6.39 -15.44
N GLU A 82 -7.41 -6.64 -16.69
CA GLU A 82 -6.75 -5.66 -17.56
C GLU A 82 -7.57 -4.38 -17.81
N ASN A 83 -8.88 -4.44 -17.59
CA ASN A 83 -9.80 -3.29 -17.71
C ASN A 83 -10.04 -2.55 -16.39
N ASP A 84 -9.48 -3.02 -15.27
CA ASP A 84 -9.65 -2.34 -13.99
C ASP A 84 -8.86 -1.03 -13.97
N LYS A 85 -9.57 0.08 -13.73
CA LYS A 85 -8.93 1.40 -13.57
C LYS A 85 -8.10 1.50 -12.29
N PHE A 86 -8.34 0.59 -11.33
CA PHE A 86 -7.73 0.60 -10.01
C PHE A 86 -7.21 -0.78 -9.63
N PRO A 87 -6.07 -0.87 -8.93
CA PRO A 87 -5.56 -2.16 -8.46
C PRO A 87 -6.51 -2.77 -7.43
N ALA A 88 -6.68 -4.08 -7.51
CA ALA A 88 -7.53 -4.81 -6.59
C ALA A 88 -6.76 -5.31 -5.36
N PHE A 89 -5.48 -5.61 -5.54
CA PHE A 89 -4.63 -6.13 -4.48
C PHE A 89 -3.29 -5.42 -4.42
N VAL A 90 -2.72 -5.34 -3.23
CA VAL A 90 -1.30 -5.06 -3.03
C VAL A 90 -0.61 -6.31 -2.50
N GLU A 91 0.42 -6.74 -3.21
CA GLU A 91 1.34 -7.78 -2.82
C GLU A 91 2.55 -7.14 -2.15
N LEU A 92 2.80 -7.49 -0.90
CA LEU A 92 3.95 -7.07 -0.11
C LEU A 92 4.85 -8.26 0.13
N SER A 93 6.10 -8.20 -0.32
CA SER A 93 7.06 -9.27 -0.05
C SER A 93 8.32 -8.73 0.62
N GLN A 94 8.90 -9.47 1.56
CA GLN A 94 10.16 -9.02 2.16
C GLN A 94 11.29 -9.04 1.12
N LYS A 95 12.09 -7.97 1.05
CA LYS A 95 13.38 -7.98 0.35
C LYS A 95 14.34 -8.78 1.22
N LYS A 96 14.64 -10.02 0.82
CA LYS A 96 15.68 -10.85 1.44
C LYS A 96 17.06 -10.25 1.23
#